data_AF-A0A165T1G6-F1
#
_entry.id   AF-A0A165T1G6-F1
#
_cell.length_a   1.000
_cell.length_b   1.000
_cell.length_c   1.000
_cell.angle_alpha   90.00
_cell.angle_beta   90.00
_cell.angle_gamma   90.00
#
_symmetry.space_group_name_H-M   'P 1'
#
loop_
_entity.id
_entity.type
_entity.pdbx_description
1 polymer ?
#
loop_
_entity_poly.entity_id
_entity_poly.type
_entity_poly.pdbx_seq_one_letter_code
_entity_poly.pdbx_strand_id
1 'polypeptide(L)' 'MWSVKKLAIVLYPFAMLTVAINLFFATLIGTFFDLPAMSPYLTLWVSLPLGIPASWLAAKWVRSLLEQAQEK' A
#
# COMPACT_ATOMS: atom_id res chain seq x y z
N MET A 1 1.27 22.41 8.49
CA MET A 1 1.67 21.00 8.31
C MET A 1 0.55 20.22 7.63
N TRP A 2 0.87 19.27 6.74
CA TRP A 2 -0.14 18.44 6.08
C TRP A 2 -0.76 17.44 7.06
N SER A 3 -2.09 17.25 7.01
CA SER A 3 -2.75 16.23 7.83
C SER A 3 -2.51 14.83 7.28
N VAL A 4 -2.51 13.81 8.16
CA VAL A 4 -2.37 12.39 7.78
C VAL A 4 -3.44 11.98 6.77
N LYS A 5 -4.67 12.48 6.93
CA LYS A 5 -5.77 12.19 5.99
C LYS A 5 -5.46 12.71 4.57
N LYS A 6 -4.94 13.94 4.47
CA LYS A 6 -4.59 14.54 3.16
C LYS A 6 -3.44 13.78 2.50
N LEU A 7 -2.41 13.41 3.27
CA LEU A 7 -1.31 12.59 2.79
C LEU A 7 -1.79 11.20 2.35
N ALA A 8 -2.68 10.55 3.12
CA ALA A 8 -3.21 9.22 2.78
C ALA A 8 -4.01 9.23 1.48
N ILE A 9 -4.76 10.30 1.18
CA ILE A 9 -5.47 10.40 -0.10
C ILE A 9 -4.48 10.51 -1.26
N VAL A 10 -3.45 11.36 -1.13
CA VAL A 10 -2.42 11.55 -2.18
C VAL A 10 -1.59 10.28 -2.39
N LEU A 11 -1.25 9.57 -1.32
CA LEU A 11 -0.45 8.36 -1.36
C LEU A 11 -1.25 7.12 -1.75
N TYR A 12 -2.59 7.16 -1.69
CA TYR A 12 -3.44 6.00 -1.93
C TYR A 12 -3.18 5.29 -3.26
N PRO A 13 -3.14 5.96 -4.43
CA PRO A 13 -2.91 5.24 -5.70
C PRO A 13 -1.55 4.53 -5.72
N PHE A 14 -0.52 5.12 -5.11
CA PHE A 14 0.82 4.51 -5.03
C PHE A 14 0.82 3.32 -4.07
N ALA A 15 0.31 3.51 -2.85
CA ALA A 15 0.25 2.46 -1.84
C ALA A 15 -0.61 1.27 -2.29
N MET A 16 -1.78 1.54 -2.88
CA MET A 16 -2.69 0.52 -3.40
C MET A 16 -2.05 -0.29 -4.54
N LEU A 17 -1.35 0.35 -5.48
CA LEU A 17 -0.64 -0.36 -6.55
C LEU A 17 0.54 -1.18 -6.04
N THR A 18 1.30 -0.67 -5.08
CA THR A 18 2.35 -1.44 -4.40
C THR A 18 1.76 -2.69 -3.73
N VAL A 19 0.63 -2.56 -3.05
CA VAL A 19 -0.09 -3.70 -2.48
C VAL A 19 -0.53 -4.68 -3.57
N ALA A 20 -1.08 -4.20 -4.69
CA ALA A 20 -1.54 -5.05 -5.78
C ALA A 20 -0.42 -5.92 -6.37
N ILE A 21 0.72 -5.30 -6.69
CA ILE A 21 1.88 -5.97 -7.29
C ILE A 21 2.46 -6.98 -6.30
N ASN A 22 2.64 -6.58 -5.03
CA ASN A 22 3.21 -7.46 -4.03
C ASN A 22 2.28 -8.62 -3.68
N LEU A 23 0.97 -8.38 -3.65
CA LEU A 23 -0.02 -9.43 -3.45
C LEU A 23 -0.01 -10.42 -4.61
N PHE A 24 0.06 -9.95 -5.85
CA PHE A 24 0.20 -10.82 -7.02
C PHE A 24 1.45 -11.68 -6.93
N PHE A 25 2.62 -11.09 -6.71
CA PHE A 25 3.86 -11.85 -6.54
C PHE A 25 3.82 -12.81 -5.35
N ALA A 26 3.22 -12.42 -4.22
CA ALA A 26 3.03 -13.31 -3.08
C ALA A 26 2.19 -14.54 -3.46
N THR A 27 1.14 -14.37 -4.27
CA THR A 27 0.32 -15.50 -4.74
C THR A 27 1.07 -16.39 -5.73
N LEU A 28 1.97 -15.83 -6.56
CA LEU A 28 2.87 -16.62 -7.42
C LEU A 28 3.85 -17.45 -6.58
N ILE A 29 4.43 -16.86 -5.53
CA ILE A 29 5.30 -17.61 -4.60
C ILE A 29 4.49 -18.69 -3.86
N GLY A 30 3.24 -18.41 -3.52
CA GLY A 30 2.34 -19.40 -2.92
C GLY A 30 2.19 -20.69 -3.73
N THR A 31 2.38 -20.64 -5.05
CA THR A 31 2.28 -21.83 -5.91
C THR A 31 3.35 -22.89 -5.60
N PHE A 32 4.48 -22.51 -5.00
CA PHE A 32 5.48 -23.47 -4.49
C PHE A 32 4.96 -24.32 -3.32
N PHE A 33 3.85 -23.90 -2.70
CA PHE A 33 3.17 -24.57 -1.59
C PHE A 33 1.77 -25.08 -2.01
N ASP A 34 1.55 -25.33 -3.31
CA ASP A 34 0.27 -25.77 -3.87
C ASP A 34 -0.92 -24.79 -3.64
N LEU A 35 -0.65 -23.52 -3.32
CA LEU A 35 -1.69 -22.49 -3.24
C LEU A 35 -2.07 -21.97 -4.63
N PRO A 36 -3.34 -21.61 -4.86
CA PRO A 36 -3.78 -21.05 -6.14
C PRO A 36 -3.19 -19.65 -6.38
N ALA A 37 -2.70 -19.40 -7.58
CA ALA A 37 -2.32 -18.06 -8.01
C ALA A 37 -3.56 -17.18 -8.24
N MET A 38 -3.52 -15.93 -7.78
CA MET A 38 -4.58 -14.96 -8.07
C MET A 38 -4.38 -14.33 -9.45
N SER A 39 -5.46 -14.02 -10.17
CA SER A 39 -5.37 -13.27 -11.42
C SER A 39 -5.01 -11.80 -11.15
N PRO A 40 -4.35 -11.10 -12.11
CA PRO A 40 -4.03 -9.68 -11.96
C PRO A 40 -5.25 -8.79 -11.66
N TYR A 41 -6.42 -9.14 -12.22
CA TYR A 41 -7.68 -8.45 -11.95
C TYR A 41 -8.16 -8.65 -10.52
N LEU A 42 -8.06 -9.88 -10.01
CA LEU A 42 -8.47 -10.19 -8.64
C LEU A 42 -7.56 -9.49 -7.62
N THR A 43 -6.25 -9.47 -7.87
CA THR A 43 -5.30 -8.79 -6.98
C THR A 43 -5.53 -7.28 -6.94
N LEU A 44 -5.94 -6.66 -8.05
CA LEU A 44 -6.35 -5.25 -8.08
C LEU A 44 -7.62 -5.01 -7.26
N TRP A 45 -8.63 -5.87 -7.37
CA TRP A 45 -9.85 -5.73 -6.57
C TRP A 45 -9.59 -5.87 -5.07
N VAL A 46 -8.74 -6.82 -4.69
CA VAL A 46 -8.35 -7.02 -3.29
C VAL A 46 -7.44 -5.90 -2.78
N SER A 47 -6.61 -5.30 -3.64
CA SER A 47 -5.74 -4.19 -3.23
C SER A 47 -6.49 -2.91 -2.94
N LEU A 48 -7.69 -2.68 -3.49
CA LEU A 48 -8.50 -1.49 -3.19
C LEU A 48 -8.77 -1.32 -1.69
N PRO A 49 -9.41 -2.28 -0.99
CA PRO A 49 -9.62 -2.15 0.45
C PRO A 49 -8.30 -2.20 1.25
N LEU A 50 -7.32 -3.01 0.82
CA LEU A 50 -6.02 -3.11 1.51
C LEU A 50 -5.14 -1.86 1.35
N GLY A 51 -5.34 -1.10 0.28
CA GLY A 51 -4.65 0.17 0.00
C GLY A 51 -5.00 1.25 1.01
N ILE A 52 -6.17 1.17 1.66
CA ILE A 52 -6.61 2.14 2.67
C ILE A 52 -5.71 2.09 3.93
N PRO A 53 -5.57 0.95 4.63
CA PRO A 53 -4.67 0.87 5.78
C PRO A 53 -3.21 1.05 5.36
N ALA A 54 -2.79 0.54 4.20
CA ALA A 54 -1.43 0.74 3.70
C ALA A 54 -1.10 2.24 3.48
N SER A 55 -2.01 2.98 2.85
CA SER A 55 -1.82 4.41 2.61
C SER A 55 -1.84 5.22 3.90
N TRP A 56 -2.66 4.84 4.89
CA TRP A 56 -2.67 5.50 6.18
C TRP A 56 -1.35 5.30 6.95
N LEU A 57 -0.79 4.09 6.93
CA LEU A 57 0.53 3.81 7.51
C LEU A 57 1.62 4.61 6.80
N ALA A 58 1.62 4.62 5.46
CA ALA A 58 2.55 5.41 4.66
C ALA A 58 2.43 6.91 4.97
N ALA A 59 1.20 7.44 5.11
CA ALA A 59 0.95 8.83 5.45
C ALA A 59 1.44 9.21 6.85
N LYS A 60 1.30 8.32 7.83
CA LYS A 60 1.87 8.51 9.17
C LYS A 60 3.39 8.58 9.12
N TRP A 61 4.02 7.67 8.38
CA TRP A 61 5.47 7.65 8.21
C TRP A 61 5.99 8.88 7.47
N VAL A 62 5.39 9.26 6.34
CA VAL A 62 5.78 10.49 5.62
C VAL A 62 5.59 11.72 6.50
N ARG A 63 4.51 11.78 7.28
CA ARG A 63 4.29 12.88 8.22
C ARG A 63 5.41 12.99 9.25
N SER A 64 5.85 11.89 9.85
CA SER A 64 6.94 11.93 10.82
C SER A 64 8.27 12.34 10.19
N LEU A 65 8.51 11.99 8.91
CA LEU A 65 9.67 12.48 8.17
C LEU A 65 9.61 13.99 7.90
N LEU A 66 8.42 14.51 7.56
CA LEU A 66 8.23 15.95 7.38
C LEU A 66 8.47 16.71 8.69
N GLU A 67 7.97 16.18 9.81
CA GLU A 67 8.20 16.77 11.15
C GLU A 67 9.69 16.81 11.48
N GLN A 68 10.43 15.70 11.27
CA GLN A 68 11.89 15.64 11.46
C GLN A 68 12.66 16.62 10.55
N ALA A 69 12.19 16.83 9.32
CA ALA A 69 12.84 17.74 8.38
C ALA A 69 12.63 19.22 8.73
N GLN A 70 11.58 19.55 9.49
CA GLN A 70 11.29 20.92 9.95
C GLN A 70 11.98 21.26 11.27
N GLU A 71 12.38 20.26 12.05
CA GLU A 71 13.10 20.44 13.32
C GLU A 71 14.60 20.76 13.09
N LYS A 72 15.09 20.61 11.85
CA LYS A 72 16.40 21.10 11.39
C LYS A 72 16.29 22.46 10.71
#